data_AF-A0A8J4WTB5-F1
#
_entry.id   AF-A0A8J4WTB5-F1
#
_cell.length_a   1.000
_cell.length_b   1.000
_cell.length_c   1.000
_cell.angle_alpha   90.00
_cell.angle_beta   90.00
_cell.angle_gamma   90.00
#
_symmetry.space_group_name_H-M   'P 1'
#
loop_
_entity.id
_entity.type
_entity.pdbx_description
1 polymer ?
#
loop_
_entity_poly.entity_id
_entity_poly.type
_entity_poly.pdbx_seq_one_letter_code
_entity_poly.pdbx_strand_id
1 'polypeptide(L)'
;LMGHNHCNTAEKPKLTVRVNPQSSIPTEHTVTLSCDLQGAGFTFLWYKDYQESEDEIPGETQKTLDVPVSAEGQTTYYCRENAESESSDPVKITVSQKPSVTVQPAESVFTGESVTLTCGEQTGGSWQYHWYRDNEEQPQSATGENEYTITDVKESNKGVYKCKGIKSSDPKHTEITLTSDAVTLTVSEKPKLTVRVNPQSSISTEHTVTLSCDLQGTGFTFLWYVNPQSGREIPGETHNTLNVPVSAVRQTTYYCRARRGNTQSQSSDPVKII
;
A
#
# COMPACT_ATOMS: atom_id res chain seq x y z
N LEU A 1 -43.67 -44.82 44.08
CA LEU A 1 -42.96 -43.78 44.85
C LEU A 1 -41.46 -44.03 44.66
N MET A 2 -40.63 -43.21 44.03
CA MET A 2 -40.75 -42.01 43.21
C MET A 2 -39.67 -42.18 42.11
N GLY A 3 -40.02 -41.98 40.85
CA GLY A 3 -39.01 -41.92 39.79
C GLY A 3 -38.33 -40.56 39.86
N HIS A 4 -37.04 -40.53 40.19
CA HIS A 4 -36.22 -39.33 40.06
C HIS A 4 -35.97 -39.06 38.58
N ASN A 5 -36.76 -38.15 38.01
CA ASN A 5 -36.45 -37.52 36.74
C ASN A 5 -35.12 -36.78 36.91
N HIS A 6 -34.05 -37.35 36.36
CA HIS A 6 -32.85 -36.60 36.04
C HIS A 6 -33.24 -35.60 34.97
N CYS A 7 -33.39 -34.34 35.39
CA CYS A 7 -33.39 -33.22 34.47
C CYS A 7 -31.99 -33.21 33.84
N ASN A 8 -31.86 -33.73 32.61
CA ASN A 8 -30.71 -33.41 31.78
C ASN A 8 -30.76 -31.89 31.56
N THR A 9 -30.02 -31.16 32.38
CA THR A 9 -29.63 -29.79 32.11
C THR A 9 -28.91 -29.81 30.76
N ALA A 10 -29.61 -29.40 29.71
CA ALA A 10 -28.96 -29.04 28.45
C ALA A 10 -27.91 -27.97 28.80
N GLU A 11 -26.64 -28.25 28.49
CA GLU A 11 -25.54 -27.31 28.67
C GLU A 11 -25.91 -26.03 27.90
N LYS A 12 -26.06 -24.90 28.60
CA LYS A 12 -26.44 -23.63 27.97
C LYS A 12 -25.37 -23.27 26.93
N PRO A 13 -25.75 -22.80 25.73
CA PRO A 13 -24.78 -22.41 24.72
C PRO A 13 -23.85 -21.31 25.26
N LYS A 14 -22.54 -21.56 25.27
CA LYS A 14 -21.54 -20.63 25.80
C LYS A 14 -21.29 -19.50 24.81
N LEU A 15 -21.46 -18.25 25.26
CA LEU A 15 -21.12 -17.05 24.48
C LEU A 15 -19.63 -17.03 24.13
N THR A 16 -19.31 -16.71 22.88
CA THR A 16 -17.92 -16.55 22.43
C THR A 16 -17.73 -15.19 21.78
N VAL A 17 -16.75 -14.42 22.24
CA VAL A 17 -16.31 -13.20 21.57
C VAL A 17 -15.16 -13.53 20.63
N ARG A 18 -15.21 -13.01 19.40
CA ARG A 18 -14.16 -13.16 18.39
C ARG A 18 -13.91 -11.82 17.72
N VAL A 19 -12.67 -11.55 17.36
CA VAL A 19 -12.37 -10.48 16.41
C VAL A 19 -12.90 -10.93 15.05
N ASN A 20 -13.87 -10.20 14.50
CA ASN A 20 -14.56 -10.61 13.29
C ASN A 20 -14.14 -9.79 12.08
N PRO A 21 -13.79 -10.48 11.00
CA PRO A 21 -13.32 -11.87 10.92
C PRO A 21 -11.89 -11.96 11.42
N GLN A 22 -11.50 -13.13 11.95
CA GLN A 22 -10.08 -13.45 12.20
C GLN A 22 -9.24 -13.38 10.91
N SER A 23 -9.90 -13.23 9.76
CA SER A 23 -9.34 -13.09 8.41
C SER A 23 -9.89 -11.88 7.63
N SER A 24 -10.60 -10.92 8.25
CA SER A 24 -11.05 -9.71 7.55
C SER A 24 -11.05 -8.48 8.44
N ILE A 25 -11.04 -7.34 7.75
CA ILE A 25 -10.08 -6.29 8.00
C ILE A 25 -10.63 -5.25 8.97
N PRO A 26 -9.86 -4.82 9.99
CA PRO A 26 -10.18 -3.62 10.73
C PRO A 26 -10.25 -2.44 9.76
N THR A 27 -11.18 -1.52 9.99
CA THR A 27 -11.09 -0.24 9.30
C THR A 27 -9.80 0.46 9.74
N GLU A 28 -9.43 1.54 9.05
CA GLU A 28 -8.30 2.36 9.48
C GLU A 28 -8.40 2.73 10.98
N HIS A 29 -9.62 2.91 11.50
CA HIS A 29 -9.86 3.48 12.82
C HIS A 29 -10.42 2.50 13.85
N THR A 30 -10.98 1.36 13.44
CA THR A 30 -11.70 0.45 14.36
C THR A 30 -11.36 -1.01 14.13
N VAL A 31 -11.54 -1.82 15.17
CA VAL A 31 -11.56 -3.30 15.12
C VAL A 31 -12.95 -3.75 15.49
N THR A 32 -13.54 -4.65 14.71
CA THR A 32 -14.87 -5.18 15.00
C THR A 32 -14.77 -6.48 15.81
N LEU A 33 -15.39 -6.51 16.98
CA LEU A 33 -15.64 -7.70 17.77
C LEU A 33 -17.02 -8.26 17.44
N SER A 34 -17.19 -9.58 17.53
CA SER A 34 -18.48 -10.25 17.37
C SER A 34 -18.74 -11.17 18.55
N CYS A 35 -19.95 -11.10 19.11
CA CYS A 35 -20.44 -11.98 20.14
C CYS A 35 -21.35 -13.05 19.51
N ASP A 36 -20.93 -14.31 19.51
CA ASP A 36 -21.69 -15.42 18.93
C ASP A 36 -22.44 -16.23 20.00
N LEU A 37 -23.77 -16.39 19.80
CA LEU A 37 -24.65 -17.28 20.58
C LEU A 37 -25.47 -18.17 19.62
N GLN A 38 -25.72 -19.43 19.97
CA GLN A 38 -26.62 -20.29 19.19
C GLN A 38 -28.09 -19.88 19.40
N GLY A 39 -28.69 -19.26 18.38
CA GLY A 39 -30.11 -18.88 18.30
C GLY A 39 -30.29 -17.50 17.64
N ALA A 40 -31.50 -17.17 17.19
CA ALA A 40 -31.79 -15.91 16.49
C ALA A 40 -32.52 -14.91 17.40
N GLY A 41 -32.17 -13.61 17.30
CA GLY A 41 -32.95 -12.52 17.91
C GLY A 41 -32.45 -11.97 19.25
N PHE A 42 -31.20 -12.23 19.64
CA PHE A 42 -30.64 -11.75 20.91
C PHE A 42 -30.11 -10.30 20.80
N THR A 43 -30.40 -9.50 21.83
CA THR A 43 -29.65 -8.28 22.15
C THR A 43 -28.46 -8.67 23.03
N PHE A 44 -27.35 -7.96 22.91
CA PHE A 44 -26.17 -8.18 23.74
C PHE A 44 -25.92 -6.97 24.63
N LEU A 45 -25.15 -7.16 25.70
CA LEU A 45 -24.55 -6.09 26.48
C LEU A 45 -23.03 -6.26 26.39
N TRP A 46 -22.35 -5.20 25.97
CA TRP A 46 -20.91 -5.18 25.88
C TRP A 46 -20.28 -4.54 27.10
N TYR A 47 -19.18 -5.11 27.54
CA TYR A 47 -18.42 -4.63 28.68
C TYR A 47 -16.94 -4.57 28.31
N LYS A 48 -16.22 -3.66 28.96
CA LYS A 48 -14.77 -3.54 28.86
C LYS A 48 -14.13 -3.65 30.26
N ASP A 49 -12.80 -3.75 30.28
CA ASP A 49 -11.99 -3.70 31.51
C ASP A 49 -12.32 -4.87 32.48
N TYR A 50 -12.52 -6.07 31.90
CA TYR A 50 -12.84 -7.32 32.61
C TYR A 50 -11.97 -7.53 33.86
N GLN A 51 -12.63 -7.61 35.02
CA GLN A 51 -12.07 -7.77 36.38
C GLN A 51 -11.50 -6.50 37.06
N GLU A 52 -11.36 -5.37 36.36
CA GLU A 52 -10.95 -4.09 36.96
C GLU A 52 -12.14 -3.16 37.21
N SER A 53 -13.13 -3.17 36.30
CA SER A 53 -14.45 -2.54 36.46
C SER A 53 -15.49 -3.29 35.61
N GLU A 54 -16.76 -3.33 36.03
CA GLU A 54 -17.87 -3.79 35.17
C GLU A 54 -18.42 -2.58 34.40
N ASP A 55 -17.61 -2.01 33.52
CA ASP A 55 -18.03 -0.86 32.72
C ASP A 55 -18.80 -1.34 31.49
N GLU A 56 -20.13 -1.30 31.59
CA GLU A 56 -21.02 -1.47 30.44
C GLU A 56 -20.76 -0.35 29.43
N ILE A 57 -20.72 -0.71 28.14
CA ILE A 57 -20.62 0.22 27.03
C ILE A 57 -22.05 0.65 26.65
N PRO A 58 -22.50 1.88 27.02
CA PRO A 58 -23.91 2.23 26.93
C PRO A 58 -24.39 2.30 25.48
N GLY A 59 -25.53 1.68 25.20
CA GLY A 59 -26.17 1.71 23.89
C GLY A 59 -25.65 0.68 22.88
N GLU A 60 -24.61 -0.08 23.23
CA GLU A 60 -24.07 -1.14 22.37
C GLU A 60 -24.83 -2.45 22.59
N THR A 61 -25.92 -2.61 21.85
CA THR A 61 -26.78 -3.82 21.96
C THR A 61 -26.68 -4.77 20.78
N GLN A 62 -25.82 -4.44 19.82
CA GLN A 62 -25.64 -5.21 18.59
C GLN A 62 -24.76 -6.42 18.82
N LYS A 63 -24.87 -7.39 17.90
CA LYS A 63 -24.01 -8.57 17.88
C LYS A 63 -22.53 -8.22 17.75
N THR A 64 -22.23 -7.09 17.11
CA THR A 64 -20.88 -6.61 16.88
C THR A 64 -20.61 -5.34 17.64
N LEU A 65 -19.34 -5.13 18.02
CA LEU A 65 -18.84 -3.92 18.65
C LEU A 65 -17.63 -3.39 17.88
N ASP A 66 -17.67 -2.13 17.48
CA ASP A 66 -16.54 -1.45 16.84
C ASP A 66 -15.66 -0.76 17.89
N VAL A 67 -14.48 -1.32 18.13
CA VAL A 67 -13.50 -0.83 19.10
C VAL A 67 -12.57 0.19 18.43
N PRO A 68 -12.49 1.45 18.91
CA PRO A 68 -11.59 2.45 18.34
C PRO A 68 -10.13 2.15 18.66
N VAL A 69 -9.26 2.31 17.65
CA VAL A 69 -7.81 2.10 17.74
C VAL A 69 -7.12 3.47 17.67
N SER A 70 -7.16 4.22 18.77
CA SER A 70 -6.73 5.63 18.81
C SER A 70 -5.56 5.91 19.76
N ALA A 71 -5.28 5.02 20.71
CA ALA A 71 -4.18 5.15 21.66
C ALA A 71 -3.60 3.78 21.99
N GLU A 72 -2.31 3.76 22.31
CA GLU A 72 -1.63 2.56 22.82
C GLU A 72 -2.21 2.13 24.16
N GLY A 73 -2.27 0.83 24.37
CA GLY A 73 -2.81 0.27 25.59
C GLY A 73 -3.36 -1.12 25.41
N GLN A 74 -4.01 -1.60 26.46
CA GLN A 74 -4.58 -2.93 26.48
C GLN A 74 -5.94 -2.85 27.16
N THR A 75 -6.94 -3.43 26.50
CA THR A 75 -8.31 -3.50 27.03
C THR A 75 -8.88 -4.89 26.78
N THR A 76 -9.62 -5.39 27.75
CA THR A 76 -10.34 -6.66 27.66
C THR A 76 -11.81 -6.40 27.40
N TYR A 77 -12.41 -7.15 26.49
CA TYR A 77 -13.82 -7.04 26.13
C TYR A 77 -14.53 -8.36 26.32
N TYR A 78 -15.79 -8.30 26.73
CA TYR A 78 -16.66 -9.46 26.87
C TYR A 78 -18.11 -9.04 26.64
N CYS A 79 -18.95 -10.01 26.34
CA CYS A 79 -20.37 -9.79 26.13
C CYS A 79 -21.22 -10.65 27.07
N ARG A 80 -22.42 -10.16 27.36
CA ARG A 80 -23.52 -10.89 27.99
C ARG A 80 -24.76 -10.80 27.12
N GLU A 81 -25.67 -11.76 27.24
CA GLU A 81 -27.00 -11.66 26.60
C GLU A 81 -27.89 -10.63 27.32
N ASN A 82 -27.81 -10.59 28.65
CA ASN A 82 -28.45 -9.62 29.52
C ASN A 82 -27.64 -9.48 30.81
N ALA A 83 -28.02 -8.54 31.69
CA ALA A 83 -27.26 -8.23 32.91
C ALA A 83 -27.10 -9.41 33.88
N GLU A 84 -28.02 -10.39 33.83
CA GLU A 84 -28.05 -11.56 34.71
C GLU A 84 -27.44 -12.82 34.07
N SER A 85 -27.14 -12.78 32.78
CA SER A 85 -26.53 -13.90 32.05
C SER A 85 -25.04 -14.06 32.38
N GLU A 86 -24.55 -15.29 32.24
CA GLU A 86 -23.11 -15.56 32.32
C GLU A 86 -22.34 -14.79 31.25
N SER A 87 -21.12 -14.37 31.60
CA SER A 87 -20.23 -13.65 30.67
C SER A 87 -19.60 -14.61 29.67
N SER A 88 -19.35 -14.13 28.45
CA SER A 88 -18.44 -14.79 27.54
C SER A 88 -17.03 -14.89 28.13
N ASP A 89 -16.21 -15.79 27.60
CA ASP A 89 -14.76 -15.67 27.82
C ASP A 89 -14.30 -14.30 27.27
N PRO A 90 -13.44 -13.56 27.99
CA PRO A 90 -12.98 -12.25 27.55
C PRO A 90 -11.99 -12.37 26.38
N VAL A 91 -12.01 -11.39 25.49
CA VAL A 91 -10.97 -11.17 24.46
C VAL A 91 -10.10 -10.00 24.88
N LYS A 92 -8.78 -10.14 24.74
CA LYS A 92 -7.82 -9.08 25.00
C LYS A 92 -7.40 -8.42 23.68
N ILE A 93 -7.51 -7.10 23.64
CA ILE A 93 -7.05 -6.27 22.52
C ILE A 93 -5.89 -5.42 23.03
N THR A 94 -4.74 -5.55 22.36
CA THR A 94 -3.57 -4.71 22.62
C THR A 94 -3.31 -3.81 21.43
N VAL A 95 -3.30 -2.50 21.67
CA VAL A 95 -2.93 -1.49 20.68
C VAL A 95 -1.46 -1.10 20.91
N SER A 96 -0.65 -1.37 19.90
CA SER A 96 0.79 -1.08 19.88
C SER A 96 1.10 0.17 19.06
N GLN A 97 2.33 0.66 19.18
CA GLN A 97 2.84 1.80 18.42
C GLN A 97 2.62 1.67 16.90
N LYS A 98 2.56 2.82 16.22
CA LYS A 98 2.38 2.87 14.77
C LYS A 98 3.62 2.32 14.01
N PRO A 99 3.43 1.62 12.88
CA PRO A 99 4.52 1.28 11.98
C PRO A 99 4.94 2.51 11.15
N SER A 100 6.12 2.45 10.54
CA SER A 100 6.58 3.42 9.56
C SER A 100 6.27 2.94 8.14
N VAL A 101 5.93 3.83 7.20
CA VAL A 101 5.87 3.48 5.77
C VAL A 101 7.06 4.07 5.06
N THR A 102 7.74 3.26 4.25
CA THR A 102 8.80 3.70 3.34
C THR A 102 8.39 3.44 1.88
N VAL A 103 8.96 4.20 0.94
CA VAL A 103 8.66 4.09 -0.49
C VAL A 103 9.97 4.01 -1.26
N GLN A 104 10.07 3.03 -2.16
CA GLN A 104 11.24 2.81 -3.01
C GLN A 104 10.80 2.69 -4.48
N PRO A 105 11.32 3.55 -5.38
CA PRO A 105 12.20 4.69 -5.10
C PRO A 105 11.51 5.79 -4.28
N ALA A 106 12.29 6.52 -3.48
CA ALA A 106 11.78 7.65 -2.69
C ALA A 106 11.43 8.89 -3.53
N GLU A 107 11.80 8.89 -4.81
CA GLU A 107 11.51 9.96 -5.77
C GLU A 107 10.12 9.78 -6.41
N SER A 108 9.64 10.82 -7.09
CA SER A 108 8.46 10.73 -7.95
C SER A 108 8.64 9.68 -9.04
N VAL A 109 7.61 8.85 -9.23
CA VAL A 109 7.60 7.77 -10.22
C VAL A 109 6.85 8.19 -11.47
N PHE A 110 7.30 7.71 -12.62
CA PHE A 110 6.60 7.90 -13.89
C PHE A 110 5.65 6.74 -14.17
N THR A 111 4.64 6.99 -15.00
CA THR A 111 3.76 5.90 -15.46
C THR A 111 4.55 4.78 -16.14
N GLY A 112 4.19 3.53 -15.86
CA GLY A 112 4.87 2.32 -16.33
C GLY A 112 6.21 2.01 -15.63
N GLU A 113 6.55 2.70 -14.54
CA GLU A 113 7.62 2.28 -13.63
C GLU A 113 7.08 1.36 -12.52
N SER A 114 8.00 0.82 -11.72
CA SER A 114 7.67 0.06 -10.52
C SER A 114 7.96 0.87 -9.26
N VAL A 115 7.13 0.72 -8.24
CA VAL A 115 7.34 1.25 -6.89
C VAL A 115 6.96 0.20 -5.85
N THR A 116 7.70 0.15 -4.76
CA THR A 116 7.41 -0.70 -3.60
C THR A 116 7.23 0.18 -2.37
N LEU A 117 6.08 0.06 -1.71
CA LEU A 117 5.87 0.60 -0.38
C LEU A 117 6.11 -0.51 0.65
N THR A 118 6.81 -0.20 1.73
CA THR A 118 7.08 -1.16 2.81
C THR A 118 6.53 -0.63 4.13
N CYS A 119 5.71 -1.44 4.78
CA CYS A 119 5.24 -1.19 6.13
C CYS A 119 6.27 -1.76 7.12
N GLY A 120 6.68 -0.94 8.08
CA GLY A 120 7.75 -1.25 9.02
C GLY A 120 7.43 -2.51 9.82
N GLU A 121 8.37 -3.46 9.79
CA GLU A 121 8.20 -4.74 10.43
C GLU A 121 8.08 -4.58 11.95
N GLN A 122 6.99 -5.09 12.51
CA GLN A 122 6.80 -5.15 13.95
C GLN A 122 7.52 -6.37 14.52
N THR A 123 8.23 -6.18 15.63
CA THR A 123 8.93 -7.28 16.29
C THR A 123 7.95 -8.28 16.91
N GLY A 124 8.30 -9.57 16.88
CA GLY A 124 7.67 -10.58 17.74
C GLY A 124 6.44 -11.28 17.18
N GLY A 125 6.57 -11.98 16.05
CA GLY A 125 5.56 -12.91 15.52
C GLY A 125 5.18 -12.61 14.07
N SER A 126 4.21 -13.35 13.52
CA SER A 126 3.73 -13.18 12.15
C SER A 126 2.60 -12.15 12.09
N TRP A 127 2.91 -10.96 11.62
CA TRP A 127 1.95 -9.87 11.42
C TRP A 127 1.30 -9.95 10.03
N GLN A 128 0.02 -9.62 9.97
CA GLN A 128 -0.72 -9.37 8.73
C GLN A 128 -0.86 -7.86 8.54
N TYR A 129 -0.45 -7.37 7.38
CA TYR A 129 -0.46 -5.94 7.07
C TYR A 129 -1.61 -5.57 6.14
N HIS A 130 -2.29 -4.48 6.50
CA HIS A 130 -3.37 -3.90 5.74
C HIS A 130 -2.93 -2.56 5.18
N TRP A 131 -3.16 -2.37 3.89
CA TRP A 131 -2.78 -1.19 3.13
C TRP A 131 -4.01 -0.37 2.78
N TYR A 132 -3.90 0.94 2.98
CA TYR A 132 -4.94 1.91 2.64
C TYR A 132 -4.37 2.95 1.70
N ARG A 133 -5.17 3.37 0.73
CA ARG A 133 -4.90 4.52 -0.14
C ARG A 133 -6.11 5.42 -0.12
N ASP A 134 -5.91 6.67 0.24
CA ASP A 134 -6.97 7.68 0.35
C ASP A 134 -8.13 7.22 1.28
N ASN A 135 -7.77 6.52 2.36
CA ASN A 135 -8.64 5.89 3.35
C ASN A 135 -9.49 4.71 2.82
N GLU A 136 -9.22 4.24 1.59
CA GLU A 136 -9.80 3.01 1.03
C GLU A 136 -8.82 1.86 1.14
N GLU A 137 -9.29 0.71 1.61
CA GLU A 137 -8.48 -0.49 1.69
C GLU A 137 -8.07 -1.00 0.30
N GLN A 138 -6.82 -1.42 0.16
CA GLN A 138 -6.28 -1.91 -1.10
C GLN A 138 -6.33 -3.44 -1.18
N PRO A 139 -6.52 -4.01 -2.39
CA PRO A 139 -6.53 -5.47 -2.57
C PRO A 139 -5.28 -6.19 -2.06
N GLN A 140 -4.15 -5.49 -1.97
CA GLN A 140 -2.89 -6.02 -1.43
C GLN A 140 -3.03 -6.50 0.02
N SER A 141 -3.95 -5.92 0.80
CA SER A 141 -4.23 -6.39 2.17
C SER A 141 -4.61 -7.87 2.25
N ALA A 142 -5.12 -8.46 1.16
CA ALA A 142 -5.47 -9.88 1.12
C ALA A 142 -4.25 -10.82 1.20
N THR A 143 -3.05 -10.35 0.85
CA THR A 143 -1.82 -11.15 1.02
C THR A 143 -1.29 -11.08 2.46
N GLY A 144 -1.66 -10.03 3.20
CA GLY A 144 -1.14 -9.74 4.53
C GLY A 144 0.33 -9.35 4.54
N GLU A 145 0.94 -9.11 3.39
CA GLU A 145 2.38 -8.82 3.27
C GLU A 145 2.71 -7.38 3.65
N ASN A 146 3.89 -7.21 4.27
CA ASN A 146 4.42 -5.91 4.64
C ASN A 146 4.94 -5.11 3.44
N GLU A 147 4.97 -5.69 2.24
CA GLU A 147 5.36 -5.02 1.00
C GLU A 147 4.16 -4.88 0.06
N TYR A 148 4.04 -3.70 -0.54
CA TYR A 148 3.09 -3.40 -1.59
C TYR A 148 3.85 -2.92 -2.83
N THR A 149 4.04 -3.83 -3.80
CA THR A 149 4.70 -3.52 -5.06
C THR A 149 3.69 -3.27 -6.19
N ILE A 150 3.83 -2.13 -6.86
CA ILE A 150 3.09 -1.76 -8.08
C ILE A 150 4.11 -1.79 -9.22
N THR A 151 3.93 -2.67 -10.20
CA THR A 151 4.93 -2.91 -11.27
C THR A 151 4.66 -2.16 -12.59
N ASP A 152 3.44 -1.66 -12.77
CA ASP A 152 3.03 -0.82 -13.91
C ASP A 152 2.24 0.36 -13.35
N VAL A 153 2.98 1.34 -12.82
CA VAL A 153 2.39 2.51 -12.16
C VAL A 153 1.51 3.29 -13.15
N LYS A 154 0.30 3.65 -12.71
CA LYS A 154 -0.66 4.48 -13.44
C LYS A 154 -0.98 5.73 -12.64
N GLU A 155 -1.53 6.74 -13.29
CA GLU A 155 -2.02 7.95 -12.60
C GLU A 155 -3.02 7.61 -11.48
N SER A 156 -3.85 6.57 -11.67
CA SER A 156 -4.77 6.07 -10.64
C SER A 156 -4.08 5.42 -9.43
N ASN A 157 -2.76 5.22 -9.47
CA ASN A 157 -1.97 4.79 -8.32
C ASN A 157 -1.50 5.95 -7.45
N LYS A 158 -1.63 7.21 -7.90
CA LYS A 158 -1.40 8.37 -7.05
C LYS A 158 -2.34 8.34 -5.85
N GLY A 159 -1.84 8.76 -4.69
CA GLY A 159 -2.66 8.86 -3.48
C GLY A 159 -1.85 8.92 -2.20
N VAL A 160 -2.56 8.96 -1.09
CA VAL A 160 -2.00 8.96 0.27
C VAL A 160 -2.08 7.55 0.84
N TYR A 161 -0.92 6.94 1.07
CA TYR A 161 -0.79 5.57 1.54
C TYR A 161 -0.54 5.51 3.04
N LYS A 162 -1.19 4.55 3.70
CA LYS A 162 -1.01 4.20 5.12
C LYS A 162 -1.03 2.68 5.28
N CYS A 163 -0.47 2.19 6.37
CA CYS A 163 -0.56 0.78 6.73
C CYS A 163 -0.88 0.57 8.22
N LYS A 164 -1.38 -0.64 8.52
CA LYS A 164 -1.66 -1.13 9.86
C LYS A 164 -1.28 -2.59 9.95
N GLY A 165 -0.69 -3.01 11.07
CA GLY A 165 -0.37 -4.40 11.35
C GLY A 165 -1.37 -5.01 12.33
N ILE A 166 -1.75 -6.27 12.09
CA ILE A 166 -2.54 -7.08 13.02
C ILE A 166 -1.82 -8.40 13.26
N LYS A 167 -1.85 -8.85 14.49
CA LYS A 167 -1.36 -10.16 14.88
C LYS A 167 -2.39 -10.83 15.77
N SER A 168 -2.95 -11.94 15.29
CA SER A 168 -3.85 -12.80 16.05
C SER A 168 -3.12 -14.10 16.38
N SER A 169 -2.36 -14.11 17.46
CA SER A 169 -1.67 -15.32 17.92
C SER A 169 -2.59 -16.33 18.63
N ASP A 170 -3.74 -15.86 19.13
CA ASP A 170 -4.75 -16.64 19.86
C ASP A 170 -6.13 -16.04 19.57
N PRO A 171 -7.20 -16.83 19.34
CA PRO A 171 -8.57 -16.31 19.29
C PRO A 171 -8.97 -15.38 20.44
N LYS A 172 -8.32 -15.48 21.59
CA LYS A 172 -8.56 -14.66 22.79
C LYS A 172 -7.63 -13.45 22.94
N HIS A 173 -6.62 -13.31 22.09
CA HIS A 173 -5.67 -12.20 22.16
C HIS A 173 -5.28 -11.70 20.77
N THR A 174 -5.62 -10.44 20.50
CA THR A 174 -5.29 -9.77 19.24
C THR A 174 -4.44 -8.54 19.55
N GLU A 175 -3.31 -8.45 18.87
CA GLU A 175 -2.46 -7.26 18.84
C GLU A 175 -2.71 -6.51 17.54
N ILE A 176 -2.81 -5.20 17.62
CA ILE A 176 -2.98 -4.33 16.48
C ILE A 176 -2.13 -3.08 16.64
N THR A 177 -1.55 -2.58 15.55
CA THR A 177 -0.83 -1.32 15.60
C THR A 177 -1.79 -0.14 15.46
N LEU A 178 -1.38 1.04 15.94
CA LEU A 178 -1.89 2.28 15.40
C LEU A 178 -1.64 2.37 13.89
N THR A 179 -2.42 3.19 13.20
CA THR A 179 -2.21 3.49 11.78
C THR A 179 -0.90 4.24 11.60
N SER A 180 -0.14 3.88 10.57
CA SER A 180 1.10 4.55 10.21
C SER A 180 0.90 6.04 9.94
N ASP A 181 2.01 6.78 9.96
CA ASP A 181 2.02 8.08 9.28
C ASP A 181 1.76 7.88 7.78
N ALA A 182 1.16 8.91 7.19
CA ALA A 182 0.81 8.93 5.78
C ALA A 182 2.03 9.23 4.91
N VAL A 183 2.17 8.50 3.79
CA VAL A 183 3.11 8.83 2.72
C VAL A 183 2.36 9.12 1.42
N THR A 184 2.79 10.14 0.67
CA THR A 184 2.14 10.49 -0.60
C THR A 184 2.94 9.90 -1.76
N LEU A 185 2.29 9.05 -2.56
CA LEU A 185 2.85 8.59 -3.83
C LEU A 185 2.47 9.58 -4.93
N THR A 186 3.45 10.27 -5.48
CA THR A 186 3.26 11.13 -6.65
C THR A 186 3.61 10.38 -7.92
N VAL A 187 2.66 10.33 -8.85
CA VAL A 187 2.85 9.78 -10.20
C VAL A 187 2.90 10.94 -11.20
N SER A 188 3.76 10.81 -12.20
CA SER A 188 3.84 11.73 -13.33
C SER A 188 3.76 10.97 -14.64
N GLU A 189 3.21 11.59 -15.67
CA GLU A 189 3.24 11.02 -17.01
C GLU A 189 4.68 10.91 -17.54
N LYS A 190 4.93 9.91 -18.39
CA LYS A 190 6.23 9.77 -19.05
C LYS A 190 6.57 11.06 -19.80
N PRO A 191 7.76 11.65 -19.56
CA PRO A 191 8.11 12.93 -20.14
C PRO A 191 8.35 12.82 -21.66
N LYS A 192 7.91 13.84 -22.41
CA LYS A 192 8.17 13.94 -23.86
C LYS A 192 9.59 14.48 -24.10
N LEU A 193 10.37 13.75 -24.89
CA LEU A 193 11.72 14.15 -25.29
C LEU A 193 11.70 15.16 -26.44
N THR A 194 12.64 16.10 -26.43
CA THR A 194 12.89 17.03 -27.54
C THR A 194 14.36 17.03 -27.90
N VAL A 195 14.71 16.96 -29.19
CA VAL A 195 16.10 17.08 -29.64
C VAL A 195 16.37 18.50 -30.11
N ARG A 196 17.40 19.14 -29.54
CA ARG A 196 17.93 20.45 -29.96
C ARG A 196 19.25 20.27 -30.70
N VAL A 197 19.51 21.14 -31.66
CA VAL A 197 20.73 21.15 -32.49
C VAL A 197 21.53 22.40 -32.16
N ASN A 198 22.83 22.23 -31.93
CA ASN A 198 23.78 23.33 -31.71
C ASN A 198 25.04 23.15 -32.59
N PRO A 199 25.46 24.15 -33.38
CA PRO A 199 24.77 25.42 -33.66
C PRO A 199 23.51 25.23 -34.52
N GLN A 200 22.51 26.09 -34.34
CA GLN A 200 21.24 26.03 -35.10
C GLN A 200 21.38 26.51 -36.56
N SER A 201 22.45 27.21 -36.91
CA SER A 201 22.68 27.80 -38.24
C SER A 201 23.57 26.94 -39.12
N SER A 202 23.33 26.96 -40.43
CA SER A 202 24.13 26.35 -41.51
C SER A 202 25.54 26.95 -41.71
N ILE A 203 26.04 27.70 -40.74
CA ILE A 203 27.38 28.30 -40.73
C ILE A 203 28.13 27.71 -39.53
N SER A 204 28.51 26.44 -39.64
CA SER A 204 29.44 25.87 -38.68
C SER A 204 30.86 26.04 -39.21
N THR A 205 31.65 26.89 -38.56
CA THR A 205 33.11 26.89 -38.69
C THR A 205 33.73 25.65 -38.02
N GLU A 206 32.95 24.93 -37.21
CA GLU A 206 33.36 23.70 -36.53
C GLU A 206 32.91 22.46 -37.30
N HIS A 207 33.76 21.44 -37.35
CA HIS A 207 33.52 20.23 -38.14
C HIS A 207 32.51 19.27 -37.47
N THR A 208 31.82 19.72 -36.42
CA THR A 208 30.96 18.91 -35.53
C THR A 208 29.69 19.66 -35.15
N VAL A 209 28.57 18.94 -35.10
CA VAL A 209 27.27 19.40 -34.61
C VAL A 209 26.95 18.64 -33.33
N THR A 210 26.49 19.34 -32.29
CA THR A 210 26.05 18.73 -31.05
C THR A 210 24.52 18.65 -31.02
N LEU A 211 23.99 17.44 -30.90
CA LEU A 211 22.58 17.19 -30.61
C LEU A 211 22.41 17.09 -29.10
N SER A 212 21.39 17.72 -28.55
CA SER A 212 21.03 17.65 -27.12
C SER A 212 19.61 17.11 -26.99
N CYS A 213 19.44 16.04 -26.22
CA CYS A 213 18.16 15.42 -25.93
C CYS A 213 17.65 15.98 -24.60
N ASP A 214 16.69 16.88 -24.67
CA ASP A 214 16.13 17.56 -23.51
C ASP A 214 15.06 16.73 -22.84
N LEU A 215 15.25 16.51 -21.54
CA LEU A 215 14.33 15.81 -20.67
C LEU A 215 14.33 16.44 -19.28
N GLN A 216 13.14 16.67 -18.73
CA GLN A 216 12.99 17.09 -17.34
C GLN A 216 13.03 15.86 -16.42
N GLY A 217 13.82 15.92 -15.35
CA GLY A 217 13.98 14.85 -14.36
C GLY A 217 15.39 14.28 -14.30
N THR A 218 15.62 13.39 -13.33
CA THR A 218 16.93 12.82 -13.00
C THR A 218 16.92 11.29 -13.11
N GLY A 219 18.10 10.68 -13.16
CA GLY A 219 18.27 9.22 -13.20
C GLY A 219 18.06 8.58 -14.58
N PHE A 220 18.00 9.37 -15.65
CA PHE A 220 17.84 8.87 -17.01
C PHE A 220 19.19 8.56 -17.67
N THR A 221 19.26 7.41 -18.34
CA THR A 221 20.28 7.08 -19.34
C THR A 221 19.72 7.34 -20.73
N PHE A 222 20.47 8.02 -21.60
CA PHE A 222 20.02 8.33 -22.96
C PHE A 222 20.49 7.27 -23.94
N LEU A 223 19.73 7.08 -25.01
CA LEU A 223 20.01 6.14 -26.10
C LEU A 223 19.81 6.90 -27.41
N TRP A 224 20.84 6.94 -28.24
CA TRP A 224 20.80 7.64 -29.52
C TRP A 224 20.63 6.67 -30.68
N TYR A 225 19.81 7.08 -31.65
CA TYR A 225 19.51 6.28 -32.82
C TYR A 225 19.70 7.10 -34.09
N VAL A 226 20.17 6.42 -35.14
CA VAL A 226 20.29 6.96 -36.49
C VAL A 226 19.33 6.24 -37.43
N ASN A 227 18.67 7.02 -38.29
CA ASN A 227 17.68 6.57 -39.25
C ASN A 227 16.51 5.78 -38.58
N PRO A 228 15.40 6.46 -38.21
CA PRO A 228 14.26 5.91 -37.49
C PRO A 228 13.57 4.76 -38.22
N GLN A 229 13.75 4.61 -39.53
CA GLN A 229 13.21 3.46 -40.27
C GLN A 229 14.04 2.19 -40.08
N SER A 230 15.35 2.33 -39.83
CA SER A 230 16.25 1.19 -39.56
C SER A 230 16.37 0.87 -38.07
N GLY A 231 16.04 1.84 -37.19
CA GLY A 231 16.11 1.67 -35.74
C GLY A 231 17.53 1.41 -35.19
N ARG A 232 18.58 1.80 -35.92
CA ARG A 232 19.96 1.49 -35.54
C ARG A 232 20.41 2.36 -34.37
N GLU A 233 20.67 1.72 -33.23
CA GLU A 233 21.28 2.37 -32.06
C GLU A 233 22.74 2.74 -32.33
N ILE A 234 23.19 3.86 -31.76
CA ILE A 234 24.59 4.30 -31.74
C ILE A 234 25.20 3.78 -30.43
N PRO A 235 26.02 2.71 -30.47
CA PRO A 235 26.48 2.06 -29.24
C PRO A 235 27.39 2.98 -28.41
N GLY A 236 27.20 2.97 -27.09
CA GLY A 236 28.05 3.70 -26.13
C GLY A 236 27.63 5.14 -25.84
N GLU A 237 26.68 5.68 -26.60
CA GLU A 237 26.18 7.05 -26.42
C GLU A 237 25.09 7.11 -25.35
N THR A 238 25.52 7.34 -24.10
CA THR A 238 24.66 7.29 -22.90
C THR A 238 24.33 8.67 -22.31
N HIS A 239 25.01 9.71 -22.78
CA HIS A 239 24.80 11.09 -22.35
C HIS A 239 23.63 11.73 -23.10
N ASN A 240 23.07 12.78 -22.49
CA ASN A 240 22.02 13.59 -23.11
C ASN A 240 22.52 14.39 -24.33
N THR A 241 23.81 14.38 -24.65
CA THR A 241 24.39 15.03 -25.82
C THR A 241 25.05 14.01 -26.75
N LEU A 242 24.93 14.22 -28.05
CA LEU A 242 25.61 13.45 -29.09
C LEU A 242 26.38 14.39 -30.02
N ASN A 243 27.68 14.12 -30.22
CA ASN A 243 28.52 14.87 -31.15
C ASN A 243 28.56 14.15 -32.51
N VAL A 244 28.10 14.82 -33.56
CA VAL A 244 28.03 14.28 -34.92
C VAL A 244 29.01 15.03 -35.83
N PRO A 245 30.00 14.36 -36.44
CA PRO A 245 30.89 15.00 -37.41
C PRO A 245 30.13 15.33 -38.70
N VAL A 246 30.38 16.51 -39.28
CA VAL A 246 29.68 16.99 -40.48
C VAL A 246 29.90 16.05 -41.68
N SER A 247 31.05 15.37 -41.76
CA SER A 247 31.35 14.36 -42.79
C SER A 247 30.45 13.11 -42.76
N ALA A 248 29.81 12.84 -41.61
CA ALA A 248 28.85 11.74 -41.43
C ALA A 248 27.39 12.17 -41.69
N VAL A 249 27.13 13.45 -41.98
CA VAL A 249 25.80 14.01 -42.28
C VAL A 249 25.39 13.59 -43.69
N ARG A 250 25.04 12.32 -43.86
CA ARG A 250 24.52 11.78 -45.14
C ARG A 250 23.02 11.59 -45.05
N GLN A 251 22.22 12.65 -45.16
CA GLN A 251 20.74 12.60 -45.21
C GLN A 251 20.06 11.77 -44.10
N THR A 252 20.75 11.45 -43.00
CA THR A 252 20.22 10.66 -41.91
C THR A 252 19.55 11.53 -40.87
N THR A 253 18.49 11.03 -40.27
CA THR A 253 17.83 11.65 -39.12
C THR A 253 18.27 10.97 -37.82
N TYR A 254 18.30 11.75 -36.75
CA TYR A 254 18.68 11.31 -35.41
C TYR A 254 17.51 11.50 -34.47
N TYR A 255 17.32 10.58 -33.53
CA TYR A 255 16.37 10.71 -32.44
C TYR A 255 16.94 10.06 -31.19
N CYS A 256 16.41 10.43 -30.03
CA CYS A 256 16.83 9.88 -28.75
C CYS A 256 15.67 9.17 -28.04
N ARG A 257 16.03 8.28 -27.12
CA ARG A 257 15.18 7.74 -26.08
C ARG A 257 15.86 7.92 -24.74
N ALA A 258 15.09 7.91 -23.66
CA ALA A 258 15.58 7.91 -22.30
C ALA A 258 15.10 6.66 -21.58
N ARG A 259 15.97 6.07 -20.76
CA ARG A 259 15.71 4.89 -19.96
C ARG A 259 15.94 5.21 -18.49
N ARG A 260 15.01 4.79 -17.63
CA ARG A 260 15.15 4.85 -16.17
C ARG A 260 14.73 3.50 -15.60
N GLY A 261 15.68 2.80 -14.97
CA GLY A 261 15.49 1.40 -14.55
C GLY A 261 15.09 0.49 -15.72
N ASN A 262 13.93 -0.16 -15.61
CA ASN A 262 13.38 -1.04 -16.65
C ASN A 262 12.44 -0.32 -17.62
N THR A 263 12.19 0.97 -17.42
CA THR A 263 11.21 1.73 -18.19
C THR A 263 11.92 2.61 -19.21
N GLN A 264 11.39 2.63 -20.44
CA GLN A 264 11.82 3.54 -21.50
C GLN A 264 10.73 4.59 -21.78
N SER A 265 11.19 5.79 -22.13
CA SER A 265 10.38 6.85 -22.70
C SER A 265 9.92 6.49 -24.12
N GLN A 266 8.99 7.28 -24.66
CA GLN A 266 8.75 7.29 -26.10
C GLN A 266 9.99 7.82 -26.85
N SER A 267 10.04 7.63 -28.17
CA SER A 267 11.06 8.30 -29.00
C SER A 267 10.82 9.80 -29.05
N SER A 268 11.89 10.58 -29.11
CA SER A 268 11.79 11.99 -29.52
C SER A 268 11.34 12.10 -30.98
N ASP A 269 10.86 13.29 -31.35
CA ASP A 269 10.71 13.64 -32.75
C ASP A 269 12.10 13.60 -33.45
N PRO A 270 12.23 13.03 -34.66
CA PRO A 270 13.51 12.89 -35.34
C PRO A 270 13.99 14.21 -35.95
N VAL A 271 15.29 14.49 -35.87
CA VAL A 271 15.91 15.70 -36.39
C VAL A 271 16.87 15.38 -37.53
N LYS A 272 16.77 16.16 -38.61
CA LYS A 272 17.69 16.08 -39.76
C LYS A 272 18.73 17.19 -39.65
N ILE A 273 19.99 16.82 -39.80
CA ILE A 273 21.09 17.78 -39.95
C ILE A 273 21.27 17.99 -41.47
N ILE A 274 21.28 19.26 -41.92
CA ILE A 274 21.37 19.66 -43.33
C ILE A 274 22.60 20.53 -43.52
#